data_AF-A0A9D4ZP95-F1
#
_entry.id   AF-A0A9D4ZP95-F1
#
_cell.length_a   1.000
_cell.length_b   1.000
_cell.length_c   1.000
_cell.angle_alpha   90.00
_cell.angle_beta   90.00
_cell.angle_gamma   90.00
#
_symmetry.space_group_name_H-M   'P 1'
#
loop_
_entity.id
_entity.type
_entity.pdbx_description
1 polymer ?
#
loop_
_entity_poly.entity_id
_entity_poly.type
_entity_poly.pdbx_seq_one_letter_code
_entity_poly.pdbx_strand_id
1 'polypeptide(L)' 'DNWAEYYDGKLGRYVGKQACRFQTWSIVDYLVFKMLLEDPSHLGMIALEDDKKMMKPAMTRFASWTI' A
#
# COMPACT_ATOMS: atom_id res chain seq x y z
N ASP A 1 -17.86 3.36 -1.27
CA ASP A 1 -17.22 2.04 -1.12
C ASP A 1 -17.58 1.32 0.19
N ASN A 2 -18.08 2.01 1.23
CA ASN A 2 -18.33 1.40 2.56
C ASN A 2 -17.06 0.75 3.15
N TRP A 3 -15.87 1.25 2.78
CA TRP A 3 -14.58 0.76 3.28
C TRP A 3 -14.48 -0.76 3.22
N ALA A 4 -14.60 -1.30 2.00
CA ALA A 4 -14.46 -2.71 1.75
C ALA A 4 -13.04 -3.19 2.11
N GLU A 5 -12.96 -4.36 2.74
CA GLU A 5 -11.70 -5.00 3.11
C GLU A 5 -10.77 -5.27 1.92
N TYR A 6 -11.34 -5.71 0.79
CA TYR A 6 -10.60 -5.96 -0.44
C TYR A 6 -11.52 -5.83 -1.67
N TYR A 7 -10.89 -5.74 -2.84
CA TYR A 7 -11.56 -5.62 -4.13
C TYR A 7 -11.16 -6.77 -5.06
N ASP A 8 -12.13 -7.28 -5.81
CA ASP A 8 -11.98 -8.39 -6.75
C ASP A 8 -11.78 -7.92 -8.21
N GLY A 9 -11.28 -8.85 -9.02
CA GLY A 9 -11.08 -8.70 -10.46
C GLY A 9 -9.70 -8.12 -10.81
N LYS A 10 -9.28 -8.34 -12.07
CA LYS A 10 -7.93 -7.96 -12.55
C LYS A 10 -7.59 -6.48 -12.37
N LEU A 11 -8.61 -5.63 -12.27
CA LEU A 11 -8.49 -4.18 -12.13
C LEU A 11 -9.06 -3.66 -10.81
N GLY A 12 -9.44 -4.55 -9.86
CA GLY A 12 -9.98 -4.16 -8.56
C GLY A 12 -11.28 -3.34 -8.61
N ARG A 13 -12.12 -3.51 -9.64
CA ARG A 13 -13.34 -2.69 -9.82
C ARG A 13 -14.55 -3.19 -9.02
N TYR A 14 -14.51 -4.43 -8.54
CA TYR A 14 -15.64 -5.04 -7.84
C TYR A 14 -15.32 -5.14 -6.36
N VAL A 15 -16.29 -4.86 -5.48
CA VAL A 15 -16.13 -5.14 -4.05
C VAL A 15 -15.96 -6.64 -3.87
N GLY A 16 -15.01 -7.04 -3.01
CA GLY A 16 -14.70 -8.44 -2.77
C GLY A 16 -15.94 -9.25 -2.40
N LYS A 17 -16.08 -10.45 -2.96
CA LYS A 17 -17.27 -11.30 -2.76
C LYS A 17 -17.61 -11.54 -1.30
N GLN A 18 -16.59 -11.62 -0.43
CA GLN A 18 -16.74 -11.78 1.01
C GLN A 18 -16.07 -10.64 1.79
N ALA A 19 -15.89 -9.47 1.17
CA ALA A 19 -15.27 -8.34 1.83
C ALA A 19 -16.16 -7.84 2.97
N CYS A 20 -15.58 -7.76 4.17
CA CYS A 20 -16.22 -7.05 5.28
C CYS A 20 -16.36 -5.56 4.91
N ARG A 21 -17.46 -4.94 5.37
CA ARG A 21 -17.68 -3.49 5.26
C ARG A 21 -17.20 -2.78 6.52
N PHE A 22 -16.84 -1.51 6.39
CA PHE A 22 -16.33 -0.66 7.47
C PHE A 22 -15.08 -1.25 8.12
N GLN A 23 -14.20 -1.77 7.29
CA GLN A 23 -13.08 -2.54 7.76
C GLN A 23 -11.95 -1.62 8.26
N THR A 24 -11.45 -1.88 9.47
CA THR A 24 -10.64 -0.90 10.23
C THR A 24 -9.34 -0.53 9.54
N TRP A 25 -8.54 -1.50 9.13
CA TRP A 25 -7.28 -1.27 8.40
C TRP A 25 -7.49 -0.52 7.08
N SER A 26 -8.55 -0.82 6.31
CA SER A 26 -8.88 -0.06 5.10
C SER A 26 -9.15 1.43 5.37
N ILE A 27 -9.79 1.75 6.51
CA ILE A 27 -10.02 3.13 6.95
C ILE A 27 -8.72 3.77 7.43
N VAL A 28 -7.97 3.07 8.28
CA VAL A 28 -6.71 3.57 8.87
C VAL A 28 -5.66 3.80 7.80
N ASP A 29 -5.48 2.89 6.84
CA ASP A 29 -4.51 3.02 5.75
C ASP A 29 -4.77 4.27 4.91
N TYR A 30 -6.04 4.56 4.61
CA TYR A 30 -6.41 5.79 3.90
C TYR A 30 -6.04 7.04 4.69
N LEU A 31 -6.33 7.06 5.99
CA LEU A 31 -6.01 8.20 6.86
C LEU A 31 -4.49 8.40 7.02
N VAL A 32 -3.75 7.33 7.27
CA VAL A 32 -2.29 7.34 7.37
C VAL A 32 -1.68 7.83 6.06
N PHE A 33 -2.16 7.33 4.92
CA PHE A 33 -1.67 7.78 3.61
C PHE A 33 -1.94 9.27 3.38
N LYS A 34 -3.11 9.78 3.79
CA LYS A 34 -3.41 11.22 3.75
C LYS A 34 -2.45 12.04 4.61
N MET A 35 -2.22 11.62 5.86
CA MET A 35 -1.29 12.31 6.77
C MET A 35 0.15 12.31 6.26
N LEU A 36 0.59 11.22 5.62
CA LEU A 36 1.92 11.13 4.99
C LEU A 36 2.04 12.05 3.77
N LEU A 37 0.98 12.21 2.99
CA LEU A 37 0.97 13.14 1.85
C LEU A 37 0.88 14.61 2.30
N GLU A 38 0.17 14.88 3.39
CA GLU A 38 0.03 16.22 3.97
C GLU A 38 1.33 16.70 4.62
N ASP A 39 2.03 15.83 5.34
CA ASP A 39 3.34 16.11 5.91
C ASP A 39 4.31 14.92 5.75
N PRO A 40 5.29 15.02 4.83
CA PRO A 40 6.31 14.01 4.61
C PRO A 40 7.22 13.73 5.81
N SER A 41 7.24 14.60 6.84
CA SER A 41 8.04 14.39 8.04
C SER A 41 7.60 13.15 8.84
N HIS A 42 6.31 12.78 8.75
CA HIS A 42 5.75 11.57 9.35
C HIS A 42 6.37 10.27 8.83
N LEU A 43 7.02 10.30 7.65
CA LEU A 43 7.67 9.12 7.07
C LEU A 43 8.76 8.56 8.00
N GLY A 44 9.43 9.42 8.78
CA GLY A 44 10.45 9.00 9.74
C GLY A 44 9.92 8.11 10.88
N MET A 45 8.60 8.05 11.10
CA MET A 45 8.00 7.17 12.11
C MET A 45 7.88 5.71 11.64
N ILE A 46 7.82 5.48 10.33
CA ILE A 46 7.55 4.17 9.73
C ILE A 46 8.69 3.64 8.86
N ALA A 47 9.55 4.51 8.34
CA ALA A 47 10.68 4.14 7.50
C ALA A 47 11.98 4.02 8.32
N LEU A 48 12.80 3.01 8.02
CA LEU A 48 14.14 2.90 8.58
C LEU A 48 15.09 3.84 7.84
N GLU A 49 16.14 4.31 8.51
CA GLU A 49 17.08 5.26 7.87
C GLU A 49 17.79 4.68 6.63
N ASP A 50 17.95 3.35 6.57
CA ASP A 50 18.52 2.67 5.42
C ASP A 50 17.57 2.61 4.20
N ASP A 51 16.26 2.81 4.38
CA ASP A 51 15.29 2.86 3.28
C ASP A 51 15.46 4.14 2.43
N LYS A 52 16.02 5.21 3.02
CA LYS A 52 16.35 6.45 2.28
C LYS A 52 17.42 6.19 1.21
N LYS A 53 18.30 5.20 1.40
CA LYS A 53 19.28 4.79 0.38
C LYS A 53 18.63 4.00 -0.77
N MET A 54 17.52 3.32 -0.51
CA MET A 54 16.73 2.55 -1.48
C MET A 54 15.81 3.42 -2.35
N MET A 55 15.71 4.72 -2.08
CA MET A 55 14.89 5.66 -2.86
C MET A 55 15.42 5.89 -4.28
N LYS A 56 16.61 5.36 -4.60
CA LYS A 56 17.03 5.13 -5.98
C LYS A 56 16.43 3.80 -6.43
N PRO A 57 15.51 3.77 -7.42
CA PRO A 57 15.03 2.53 -7.97
C PRO A 57 16.18 1.87 -8.75
N ALA A 58 17.03 1.12 -8.06
CA ALA A 58 17.77 0.05 -8.71
C ALA A 58 16.71 -0.97 -9.09
N MET A 59 16.22 -0.88 -10.33
CA MET A 59 15.32 -1.86 -10.91
C MET A 59 16.14 -3.14 -11.14
N THR A 60 16.49 -3.83 -10.05
CA THR A 60 17.10 -5.14 -10.09
C THR A 60 16.00 -6.09 -10.53
N ARG A 61 15.96 -6.36 -11.84
CA ARG A 61 15.08 -7.39 -12.38
C ARG A 61 15.43 -8.69 -11.67
N PHE A 62 14.47 -9.30 -10.98
CA PHE A 62 14.60 -10.68 -10.57
C PHE A 62 14.76 -11.51 -11.86
N ALA A 63 15.95 -12.05 -12.08
CA ALA A 63 16.15 -13.06 -13.10
C ALA A 63 15.49 -14.34 -12.58
N SER A 64 14.21 -14.52 -12.91
CA SER A 64 13.58 -15.84 -12.80
C SER A 64 14.35 -16.78 -13.72
N TRP A 65 14.89 -17.85 -13.16
CA TRP A 65 15.53 -18.94 -13.91
C TRP A 65 14.62 -19.37 -15.05
N THR A 66 15.09 -19.15 -16.28
CA THR A 66 14.48 -19.75 -17.47
C THR A 66 15.16 -21.09 -17.66
N ILE A 67 14.36 -22.16 -17.64
CA ILE A 67 14.77 -23.54 -17.96
C ILE A 67 15.31 -23.58 -19.39
#